data_AF-A0A7X7KFM7-F1
#
_entry.id   AF-A0A7X7KFM7-F1
#
_cell.length_a   1.000
_cell.length_b   1.000
_cell.length_c   1.000
_cell.angle_alpha   90.00
_cell.angle_beta   90.00
_cell.angle_gamma   90.00
#
_symmetry.space_group_name_H-M   'P 1'
#
loop_
_entity.id
_entity.type
_entity.pdbx_description
1 polymer ?
#
loop_
_entity_poly.entity_id
_entity_poly.type
_entity_poly.pdbx_seq_one_letter_code
_entity_poly.pdbx_strand_id
1 'polypeptide(L)'
;MNKSPSEDAPRRQLTLFDTTCIIVGIIIGAGIYRSSPEIARLTPNTLLLLGLWLLGGLLSLLGALCYAELATAYPKAGGDYVYLTKALGRKVGFLFAWCQLWIVRPGSIGAMA
;
A
#
# COMPACT_ATOMS: atom_id res chain seq x y z
N MET A 1 -6.92 21.66 -31.89
CA MET A 1 -5.61 21.92 -31.25
C MET A 1 -5.12 20.61 -30.64
N ASN A 2 -4.35 19.84 -31.40
CA ASN A 2 -3.89 18.50 -31.03
C ASN A 2 -2.70 18.66 -30.06
N LYS A 3 -2.88 18.33 -28.77
CA LYS A 3 -1.76 18.30 -27.82
C LYS A 3 -0.95 17.04 -28.11
N SER A 4 0.26 17.21 -28.65
CA SER A 4 1.28 16.17 -28.64
C SER A 4 1.43 15.65 -27.20
N PRO A 5 1.50 14.33 -26.97
CA PRO A 5 1.76 13.79 -25.64
C PRO A 5 3.13 14.29 -25.19
N SER A 6 3.19 14.94 -24.03
CA SER A 6 4.41 15.43 -23.40
C SER A 6 5.44 14.30 -23.27
N GLU A 7 6.66 14.50 -23.77
CA GLU A 7 7.75 13.52 -23.77
C GLU A 7 8.15 12.99 -22.38
N ASP A 8 7.73 13.66 -21.30
CA ASP A 8 8.00 13.31 -19.89
C ASP A 8 6.94 12.41 -19.22
N ALA A 9 5.92 11.93 -19.95
CA ALA A 9 4.93 11.03 -19.34
C ALA A 9 5.54 9.64 -19.07
N PRO A 10 5.33 9.05 -17.87
CA PRO A 10 5.89 7.75 -17.53
C PRO A 10 5.41 6.68 -18.52
N ARG A 11 6.37 5.99 -19.15
CA ARG A 11 6.09 4.91 -20.10
C ARG A 11 5.66 3.66 -19.33
N ARG A 12 4.63 2.98 -19.81
CA ARG A 12 4.16 1.71 -19.23
C ARG A 12 5.17 0.60 -19.56
N GLN A 13 6.13 0.39 -18.66
CA GLN A 13 7.19 -0.62 -18.81
C GLN A 13 6.95 -1.88 -17.98
N LEU A 14 6.11 -1.81 -16.94
CA LEU A 14 5.80 -2.94 -16.08
C LEU A 14 4.64 -3.74 -16.64
N THR A 15 4.83 -5.04 -16.82
CA THR A 15 3.74 -5.97 -17.11
C THR A 15 2.94 -6.28 -15.85
N LEU A 16 1.78 -6.92 -16.01
CA LEU A 16 0.98 -7.36 -14.86
C LEU A 16 1.78 -8.33 -13.98
N PHE A 17 2.51 -9.25 -14.60
CA PHE A 17 3.34 -10.23 -13.89
C PHE A 17 4.42 -9.53 -13.07
N ASP A 18 5.17 -8.61 -13.67
CA ASP A 18 6.22 -7.85 -12.97
C ASP A 18 5.65 -7.08 -11.78
N THR A 19 4.51 -6.41 -11.99
CA THR A 19 3.85 -5.62 -10.96
C THR A 19 3.37 -6.52 -9.81
N THR A 20 2.76 -7.67 -10.12
CA THR A 20 2.31 -8.63 -9.10
C THR A 20 3.49 -9.17 -8.28
N CYS A 21 4.59 -9.57 -8.93
CA CYS A 21 5.79 -10.05 -8.23
C CYS A 21 6.37 -8.98 -7.30
N ILE A 22 6.45 -7.72 -7.76
CA ILE A 22 6.91 -6.59 -6.94
C ILE A 22 6.01 -6.40 -5.72
N ILE A 23 4.68 -6.37 -5.90
CA ILE A 23 3.74 -6.20 -4.79
C ILE A 23 3.84 -7.34 -3.77
N VAL A 24 3.94 -8.59 -4.23
CA VAL A 24 4.13 -9.76 -3.35
C VAL A 24 5.41 -9.62 -2.53
N GLY A 25 6.52 -9.19 -3.16
CA GLY A 25 7.79 -8.95 -2.47
C GLY A 25 7.75 -7.80 -1.46
N ILE A 26 6.93 -6.77 -1.70
CA ILE A 26 6.74 -5.65 -0.75
C ILE A 26 5.89 -6.09 0.46
N ILE A 27 4.88 -6.95 0.25
CA ILE A 27 3.96 -7.39 1.31
C ILE A 27 4.62 -8.43 2.22
N ILE A 28 5.34 -9.40 1.65
CA ILE A 28 5.99 -10.46 2.42
C ILE A 28 7.28 -9.91 3.03
N GLY A 29 7.23 -9.54 4.30
CA GLY A 29 8.38 -9.04 5.06
C GLY A 29 8.55 -9.70 6.42
N ALA A 30 9.43 -9.12 7.25
CA ALA A 30 9.75 -9.63 8.59
C ALA A 30 8.54 -9.68 9.55
N GLY A 31 7.45 -8.96 9.23
CA GLY A 31 6.24 -8.89 10.05
C GLY A 31 5.63 -10.26 10.35
N ILE A 32 5.70 -11.24 9.43
CA ILE A 32 5.15 -12.58 9.66
C ILE A 32 5.79 -13.28 10.87
N TYR A 33 7.09 -13.08 11.09
CA TYR A 33 7.83 -13.68 12.19
C TYR A 33 7.53 -13.03 13.54
N ARG A 34 7.02 -11.78 13.54
CA ARG A 34 6.65 -11.07 14.76
C ARG A 34 5.17 -11.24 15.09
N SER A 35 4.30 -11.02 14.11
CA SER A 35 2.85 -11.04 14.29
C SER A 35 2.31 -12.46 14.51
N SER A 36 2.85 -13.48 13.84
CA SER A 36 2.29 -14.84 13.99
C SER A 36 2.50 -15.42 15.39
N PRO A 37 3.70 -15.32 16.02
CA PRO A 37 3.87 -15.72 17.41
C PRO A 37 3.05 -14.89 18.40
N GLU A 38 2.86 -13.60 18.12
CA GLU A 38 2.05 -12.72 18.97
C GLU A 38 0.57 -13.12 18.96
N ILE A 39 0.01 -13.38 17.77
CA ILE A 39 -1.36 -13.90 17.62
C ILE A 39 -1.47 -15.29 18.26
N ALA A 40 -0.47 -16.15 18.09
CA ALA A 40 -0.44 -17.49 18.70
C ALA A 40 -0.45 -17.44 20.24
N ARG A 41 0.22 -16.45 20.85
CA ARG A 41 0.20 -16.28 22.32
C ARG A 41 -1.16 -15.83 22.84
N LEU A 42 -1.88 -15.04 22.05
CA LEU A 42 -3.19 -14.50 22.42
C LEU A 42 -4.35 -15.45 22.07
N THR A 43 -4.06 -16.55 21.37
CA THR A 43 -5.06 -17.46 20.83
C THR A 43 -4.86 -18.88 21.37
N PRO A 44 -5.90 -19.53 21.94
CA PRO A 44 -5.74 -20.85 22.56
C PRO A 44 -5.59 -22.00 21.55
N ASN A 45 -6.09 -21.85 20.31
CA ASN A 45 -6.17 -22.93 19.31
C ASN A 45 -5.65 -22.49 17.94
N THR A 46 -4.98 -23.40 17.22
CA THR A 46 -4.44 -23.15 15.86
C THR A 46 -5.51 -22.76 14.84
N LEU A 47 -6.73 -23.32 14.94
CA LEU A 47 -7.83 -22.95 14.03
C LEU A 47 -8.20 -21.47 14.14
N LEU A 48 -8.19 -20.90 15.34
CA LEU A 48 -8.49 -19.48 15.54
C LEU A 48 -7.36 -18.60 14.99
N LEU A 49 -6.10 -19.02 15.09
CA LEU A 49 -4.97 -18.33 14.47
C LEU A 49 -5.12 -18.27 12.95
N LEU A 50 -5.42 -19.41 12.31
CA LEU A 50 -5.67 -19.47 10.87
C LEU A 50 -6.91 -18.66 10.48
N GLY A 51 -7.97 -18.69 11.30
CA GLY A 51 -9.17 -17.88 11.12
C GLY A 51 -8.87 -16.38 11.16
N LEU A 52 -8.07 -15.90 12.10
CA LEU A 52 -7.65 -14.50 12.18
C LEU A 52 -6.80 -14.09 10.98
N TRP A 53 -5.92 -14.96 10.51
CA TRP A 53 -5.14 -14.73 9.29
C TRP A 53 -6.04 -14.63 8.05
N LEU A 54 -7.03 -15.51 7.92
CA LEU A 54 -8.02 -15.46 6.84
C LEU A 54 -8.87 -14.19 6.90
N LEU A 55 -9.33 -13.79 8.09
CA LEU A 55 -10.08 -12.55 8.27
C LEU A 55 -9.25 -11.31 7.92
N GLY A 56 -7.99 -11.26 8.36
CA GLY A 56 -7.05 -10.20 7.99
C GLY A 56 -6.79 -10.16 6.49
N GLY A 57 -6.62 -11.32 5.86
CA GLY A 57 -6.49 -11.46 4.41
C GLY A 57 -7.72 -10.96 3.66
N LEU A 58 -8.91 -11.31 4.12
CA LEU A 58 -10.18 -10.85 3.52
C LEU A 58 -10.34 -9.34 3.66
N LEU A 59 -10.04 -8.77 4.84
CA LEU A 59 -10.08 -7.33 5.04
C LEU A 59 -9.09 -6.58 4.14
N SER A 60 -7.88 -7.12 3.99
CA SER A 60 -6.86 -6.59 3.08
C SER A 60 -7.33 -6.63 1.62
N LEU A 61 -7.97 -7.73 1.20
CA LEU A 61 -8.53 -7.86 -0.15
C LEU A 61 -9.62 -6.82 -0.42
N LEU A 62 -10.53 -6.59 0.53
CA LEU A 62 -11.55 -5.54 0.41
C LEU A 62 -10.90 -4.16 0.26
N GLY A 63 -9.87 -3.86 1.06
CA GLY A 63 -9.09 -2.63 0.91
C GLY A 63 -8.42 -2.50 -0.46
N ALA A 64 -7.85 -3.58 -0.97
CA ALA A 64 -7.22 -3.62 -2.29
C ALA A 64 -8.22 -3.33 -3.42
N LEU A 65 -9.46 -3.82 -3.30
CA LEU A 65 -10.53 -3.51 -4.25
C LEU A 65 -10.92 -2.02 -4.23
N CYS A 66 -11.05 -1.43 -3.04
CA CYS A 66 -11.27 0.03 -2.93
C CYS A 66 -10.13 0.83 -3.58
N TYR A 67 -8.89 0.38 -3.38
CA TYR A 67 -7.72 1.00 -4.02
C TYR A 67 -7.70 0.80 -5.53
N ALA A 68 -8.18 -0.33 -6.05
CA ALA A 68 -8.29 -0.59 -7.48
C ALA A 68 -9.33 0.33 -8.14
N GLU A 69 -10.47 0.57 -7.48
CA GLU A 69 -11.47 1.55 -7.94
C GLU A 69 -10.86 2.96 -8.02
N LEU A 70 -10.12 3.35 -6.97
CA LEU A 70 -9.51 4.67 -6.92
C LEU A 70 -8.38 4.86 -7.95
N ALA A 71 -7.58 3.81 -8.18
CA ALA A 71 -6.51 3.79 -9.18
C ALA A 71 -7.03 3.86 -10.61
N THR A 72 -8.17 3.22 -10.89
CA THR A 72 -8.83 3.27 -12.21
C THR A 72 -9.57 4.58 -12.42
N ALA A 73 -10.18 5.15 -11.37
CA ALA A 73 -10.83 6.47 -11.42
C ALA A 73 -9.84 7.62 -11.60
N TYR A 74 -8.64 7.52 -11.01
CA TYR A 74 -7.62 8.57 -11.04
C TYR A 74 -6.26 8.03 -11.50
N PRO A 75 -6.08 7.77 -12.82
CA PRO A 75 -4.85 7.21 -13.38
C PRO A 75 -3.74 8.28 -13.48
N LYS A 76 -3.29 8.80 -12.34
CA LYS A 76 -2.20 9.78 -12.23
C LYS A 76 -1.07 9.21 -11.38
N ALA A 77 0.17 9.46 -11.81
CA ALA A 77 1.33 9.12 -11.01
C ALA A 77 1.33 9.91 -9.68
N GLY A 78 1.47 9.20 -8.55
CA GLY A 78 1.57 9.81 -7.22
C GLY A 78 0.75 9.14 -6.10
N GLY A 79 -0.08 8.14 -6.41
CA GLY A 79 -0.72 7.26 -5.42
C GLY A 79 -1.55 8.02 -4.37
N ASP A 80 -1.39 7.65 -3.09
CA ASP A 80 -2.13 8.21 -1.95
C ASP A 80 -2.08 9.75 -1.88
N TYR A 81 -0.93 10.34 -2.22
CA TYR A 81 -0.78 11.80 -2.24
C TYR A 81 -1.76 12.45 -3.21
N VAL A 82 -1.97 11.86 -4.39
CA VAL A 82 -2.88 12.39 -5.40
C VAL A 82 -4.33 12.26 -4.93
N TYR A 83 -4.67 11.13 -4.32
CA TYR A 83 -6.01 10.87 -3.80
C TYR A 83 -6.37 11.85 -2.68
N LEU A 84 -5.49 12.01 -1.69
CA LEU A 84 -5.68 12.92 -0.56
C LEU A 84 -5.66 14.38 -1.00
N THR A 85 -4.76 14.77 -1.91
CA THR A 85 -4.72 16.13 -2.46
C THR A 85 -6.01 16.47 -3.18
N LYS A 86 -6.62 15.50 -3.87
CA LYS A 86 -7.85 15.71 -4.64
C LYS A 86 -9.09 15.76 -3.74
N ALA A 87 -9.16 14.91 -2.71
CA ALA A 87 -10.29 14.85 -1.80
C ALA A 87 -10.29 15.97 -0.76
N LEU A 88 -9.13 16.32 -0.20
CA LEU A 88 -8.98 17.20 0.97
C LEU A 88 -8.18 18.48 0.69
N GLY A 89 -7.69 18.64 -0.55
CA GLY A 89 -6.94 19.80 -0.99
C GLY A 89 -5.42 19.69 -0.78
N ARG A 90 -4.70 20.63 -1.39
CA ARG A 90 -3.23 20.62 -1.50
C ARG A 90 -2.48 20.70 -0.16
N LYS A 91 -3.05 21.38 0.84
CA LYS A 91 -2.42 21.51 2.17
C LYS A 91 -2.35 20.15 2.88
N VAL A 92 -3.43 19.38 2.81
CA VAL A 92 -3.51 18.05 3.45
C VAL A 92 -2.64 17.04 2.70
N GLY A 93 -2.66 17.08 1.37
CA GLY A 93 -1.73 16.27 0.57
C GLY A 93 -0.26 16.53 0.92
N PHE A 94 0.14 17.81 1.02
CA PHE A 94 1.51 18.17 1.41
C PHE A 94 1.87 17.65 2.80
N LEU A 95 0.98 17.83 3.78
CA LEU A 95 1.21 17.34 5.14
C LEU A 95 1.33 15.82 5.18
N PHE A 96 0.51 15.09 4.41
CA PHE A 96 0.63 13.63 4.27
C PHE A 96 1.99 13.23 3.71
N ALA A 97 2.41 13.83 2.59
CA ALA A 97 3.72 13.54 2.00
C ALA A 97 4.88 13.87 2.95
N TRP A 98 4.77 14.99 3.69
CA TRP A 98 5.74 15.39 4.70
C TRP A 98 5.84 14.36 5.83
N CYS A 99 4.72 13.97 6.43
CA CYS A 99 4.69 12.95 7.47
C CYS A 99 5.19 11.60 6.96
N GLN A 100 4.84 11.22 5.74
CA GLN A 100 5.29 9.96 5.14
C GLN A 100 6.81 9.92 4.98
N LEU A 101 7.43 11.04 4.56
CA LEU A 101 8.87 11.15 4.36
C LEU A 101 9.65 11.27 5.68
N TRP A 102 9.19 12.10 6.62
CA TRP A 102 9.95 12.43 7.83
C TRP A 102 9.65 11.55 9.03
N ILE A 103 8.45 10.95 9.11
CA ILE A 103 7.99 10.22 10.29
C ILE A 103 7.85 8.74 9.97
N VAL A 104 7.03 8.41 8.98
CA VAL A 104 6.63 7.02 8.72
C VAL A 104 7.79 6.20 8.16
N ARG A 105 8.47 6.67 7.09
CA ARG A 105 9.60 5.92 6.52
C ARG A 105 10.76 5.76 7.50
N PRO A 106 11.25 6.81 8.19
CA PRO A 106 12.35 6.66 9.12
C PRO A 106 11.96 5.81 10.34
N GLY A 107 10.73 5.96 10.85
CA GLY A 107 10.22 5.13 11.94
C GLY A 107 10.11 3.65 11.57
N SER A 108 9.65 3.34 10.36
CA SER A 108 9.60 1.96 9.87
C SER A 108 10.99 1.33 9.72
N ILE A 109 11.96 2.10 9.22
CA ILE A 109 13.35 1.62 9.08
C ILE A 109 13.97 1.44 10.47
N GLY A 110 13.80 2.41 11.36
CA GLY A 110 14.32 2.35 12.73
C GLY A 110 13.70 1.23 13.58
N ALA A 111 12.44 0.85 13.32
CA ALA A 111 11.82 -0.29 14.00
C ALA A 111 12.34 -1.65 13.51
N MET A 112 13.01 -1.71 12.34
CA MET A 112 13.60 -2.92 11.77
C MET A 112 15.12 -3.01 11.91
N ALA A 113 15.80 -1.91 12.26
CA ALA A 113 17.23 -1.84 12.55
C ALA A 113 17.52 -2.29 13.99
#